data_AF-A0A7S2KWK3-F1
#
_entry.id   AF-A0A7S2KWK3-F1
#
_cell.length_a   1.000
_cell.length_b   1.000
_cell.length_c   1.000
_cell.angle_alpha   90.00
_cell.angle_beta   90.00
_cell.angle_gamma   90.00
#
_symmetry.space_group_name_H-M   'P 1'
#
loop_
_entity.id
_entity.type
_entity.pdbx_description
1 polymer ?
#
loop_
_entity_poly.entity_id
_entity_poly.type
_entity_poly.pdbx_seq_one_letter_code
_entity_poly.pdbx_strand_id
1 'polypeptide(L)'
;AAYGAYERFIRHAAEEVAKTRTHRHRLEHKTKTQEEKSTTDEHEIEIIARHTELNEIVAEIGGNYSGLERTLMMGNMQRAFINGTSSDSRNYTELASISASSTHVVGSKALQTSLVEETFYAAQRSTLRAFATGHTGTACAAANFCADAIGRVLLEVLSKRAEECAAALKPGKGLLAGQGGLSKQALAALSTVGIQATKGGENSDLKRRQVEDGIARACAAFNDMEIAVVYTRQLETQFQNEVEDGFPAGDLTEQLVMCIKSLRSKADDLDAASKQSIEGLSQQILPRVRAIVNEAVGQENTGAAAMGSVTVGVMSNSNTASSVRMNYDLDDEAYELSQAGDGYLSRMCSALDDLLNPIRTHLSPRLSDAVMIAAVGGAAKRIEAAIRKCQFTALGSLSLDADVRQFIAYTKERLASPEYSSNSGLYTACLPIARLSQISMLMNVADLDDVADIMRRAKGSWDLHAEDSKTFLNLRVDFESKKVNALLRLGDDHF
;
A
#
# COMPACT_ATOMS: atom_id res chain seq x y z
N ALA A 1 -37.55 31.85 -0.41
CA ALA A 1 -37.23 33.29 -0.58
C ALA A 1 -35.73 33.57 -0.60
N ALA A 2 -34.92 33.02 0.33
CA ALA A 2 -33.46 33.26 0.39
C ALA A 2 -32.65 32.70 -0.80
N TYR A 3 -33.00 31.52 -1.34
CA TYR A 3 -32.32 30.94 -2.51
C TYR A 3 -32.44 31.81 -3.77
N GLY A 4 -33.61 32.40 -4.02
CA GLY A 4 -33.82 33.27 -5.16
C GLY A 4 -33.14 34.65 -5.03
N ALA A 5 -32.73 35.05 -3.82
CA ALA A 5 -31.93 36.27 -3.63
C ALA A 5 -30.45 35.99 -3.93
N TYR A 6 -29.93 34.84 -3.51
CA TYR A 6 -28.56 34.42 -3.78
C TYR A 6 -28.31 34.16 -5.28
N GLU A 7 -29.25 33.50 -5.97
CA GLU A 7 -29.13 33.25 -7.40
C GLU A 7 -29.16 34.55 -8.23
N ARG A 8 -29.97 35.53 -7.79
CA ARG A 8 -30.00 36.88 -8.40
C ARG A 8 -28.69 37.64 -8.17
N PHE A 9 -28.11 37.52 -6.98
CA PHE A 9 -26.81 38.11 -6.68
C PHE A 9 -25.69 37.48 -7.54
N ILE A 10 -25.66 36.16 -7.69
CA ILE A 10 -24.66 35.48 -8.54
C ILE A 10 -24.82 35.87 -10.01
N ARG A 11 -26.05 35.93 -10.54
CA ARG A 11 -26.27 36.38 -11.93
C ARG A 11 -25.84 37.83 -12.15
N HIS A 12 -26.17 38.71 -11.20
CA HIS A 12 -25.75 40.10 -11.27
C HIS A 12 -24.22 40.25 -11.21
N ALA A 13 -23.56 39.50 -10.33
CA ALA A 13 -22.09 39.48 -10.25
C ALA A 13 -21.45 38.93 -11.53
N ALA A 14 -22.01 37.87 -12.11
CA ALA A 14 -21.53 37.30 -13.37
C ALA A 14 -21.71 38.26 -14.55
N GLU A 15 -22.84 38.97 -14.62
CA GLU A 15 -23.11 40.00 -15.63
C GLU A 15 -22.16 41.20 -15.50
N GLU A 16 -21.88 41.66 -14.28
CA GLU A 16 -20.92 42.74 -14.06
C GLU A 16 -19.48 42.34 -14.42
N VAL A 17 -19.08 41.09 -14.14
CA VAL A 17 -17.77 40.58 -14.60
C VAL A 17 -17.72 40.49 -16.12
N ALA A 18 -18.79 40.05 -16.79
CA ALA A 18 -18.86 40.00 -18.25
C ALA A 18 -18.83 41.41 -18.89
N LYS A 19 -19.52 42.39 -18.30
CA LYS A 19 -19.45 43.80 -18.71
C LYS A 19 -18.05 44.38 -18.52
N THR A 20 -17.40 44.05 -17.41
CA THR A 20 -16.03 44.51 -17.13
C THR A 20 -15.03 43.90 -18.13
N ARG A 21 -15.16 42.62 -18.48
CA ARG A 21 -14.35 41.96 -19.52
C ARG A 21 -14.55 42.56 -20.90
N THR A 22 -15.79 42.84 -21.30
CA THR A 22 -16.09 43.49 -22.60
C THR A 22 -15.59 44.93 -22.63
N HIS A 23 -15.66 45.67 -21.51
CA HIS A 23 -15.08 47.00 -21.40
C HIS A 23 -13.54 46.96 -21.52
N ARG A 24 -12.89 45.96 -20.91
CA ARG A 24 -11.43 45.75 -21.02
C ARG A 24 -11.00 45.45 -22.46
N HIS A 25 -11.69 44.53 -23.15
CA HIS A 25 -11.42 44.27 -24.57
C HIS A 25 -11.66 45.50 -25.45
N ARG A 26 -12.67 46.31 -25.16
CA ARG A 26 -12.93 47.55 -25.92
C ARG A 26 -11.86 48.61 -25.68
N LEU A 27 -11.28 48.64 -24.48
CA LEU A 27 -10.13 49.51 -24.17
C LEU A 27 -8.88 49.02 -24.90
N GLU A 28 -8.55 47.72 -24.83
CA GLU A 28 -7.41 47.13 -25.54
C GLU A 28 -7.47 47.34 -27.06
N HIS A 29 -8.67 47.26 -27.65
CA HIS A 29 -8.86 47.53 -29.07
C HIS A 29 -8.70 49.02 -29.41
N LYS A 30 -9.05 49.92 -28.49
CA LYS A 30 -8.80 51.36 -28.62
C LYS A 30 -7.31 51.69 -28.50
N THR A 31 -6.58 51.07 -27.57
CA THR A 31 -5.12 51.26 -27.42
C THR A 31 -4.38 50.79 -28.66
N LYS A 32 -4.72 49.62 -29.20
CA LYS A 32 -4.13 49.11 -30.45
C LYS A 32 -4.39 50.01 -31.67
N THR A 33 -5.56 50.66 -31.73
CA THR A 33 -5.88 51.61 -32.82
C THR A 33 -5.17 52.96 -32.64
N GLN A 34 -4.68 53.27 -31.44
CA GLN A 34 -3.93 54.49 -31.13
C GLN A 34 -2.42 54.29 -31.28
N GLU A 35 -1.91 53.08 -31.02
CA GLU A 35 -0.48 52.70 -31.15
C GLU A 35 -0.01 52.58 -32.61
N GLU A 36 -0.90 52.31 -33.58
CA GLU A 36 -0.53 52.35 -35.02
C GLU A 36 -0.24 53.77 -35.56
N LYS A 37 -0.32 54.82 -34.73
CA LYS A 37 -0.01 56.21 -35.11
C LYS A 37 1.11 56.89 -34.32
N SER A 38 1.76 56.20 -33.39
CA SER A 38 2.91 56.75 -32.66
C SER A 38 4.01 55.70 -32.51
N THR A 39 4.94 55.71 -33.45
CA THR A 39 6.28 55.16 -33.21
C THR A 39 6.94 55.93 -32.07
N THR A 40 7.75 55.21 -31.29
CA THR A 40 8.63 55.61 -30.18
C THR A 40 8.01 55.77 -28.78
N ASP A 41 8.63 55.02 -27.85
CA ASP A 41 8.50 54.95 -26.40
C ASP A 41 7.38 54.08 -25.80
N GLU A 42 7.68 52.79 -25.69
CA GLU A 42 7.06 51.87 -24.71
C GLU A 42 7.40 52.36 -23.29
N HIS A 43 6.52 53.17 -22.72
CA HIS A 43 6.39 53.25 -21.27
C HIS A 43 5.31 52.24 -20.87
N GLU A 44 5.72 51.18 -20.15
CA GLU A 44 4.80 50.40 -19.32
C GLU A 44 3.96 51.38 -18.51
N ILE A 45 2.67 51.47 -18.85
CA ILE A 45 1.73 52.24 -18.04
C ILE A 45 1.51 51.41 -16.78
N GLU A 46 2.36 51.61 -15.76
CA GLU A 46 2.09 51.24 -14.38
C GLU A 46 0.89 52.09 -13.92
N ILE A 47 -0.34 51.60 -14.16
CA ILE A 47 -1.59 52.35 -13.89
C ILE A 47 -1.75 52.69 -12.40
N ILE A 48 -0.99 52.07 -11.50
CA ILE A 48 -0.96 52.38 -10.07
C ILE A 48 0.48 52.26 -9.57
N ALA A 49 1.03 53.32 -8.98
CA ALA A 49 2.33 53.25 -8.31
C ALA A 49 2.33 52.12 -7.27
N ARG A 50 3.43 51.36 -7.17
CA ARG A 50 3.52 50.13 -6.34
C ARG A 50 3.15 50.34 -4.85
N HIS A 51 3.19 51.57 -4.34
CA HIS A 51 2.91 51.90 -2.94
C HIS A 51 1.88 53.04 -2.83
N THR A 52 0.64 52.77 -3.23
CA THR A 52 -0.50 53.63 -2.87
C THR A 52 -1.20 53.08 -1.63
N GLU A 53 -1.81 53.95 -0.83
CA GLU A 53 -2.68 53.55 0.31
C GLU A 53 -3.78 52.57 -0.14
N LEU A 54 -4.22 52.66 -1.40
CA LEU A 54 -5.17 51.73 -1.99
C LEU A 54 -4.60 50.30 -2.07
N ASN A 55 -3.34 50.12 -2.45
CA ASN A 55 -2.69 48.80 -2.50
C ASN A 55 -2.57 48.20 -1.10
N GLU A 56 -2.31 49.02 -0.07
CA GLU A 56 -2.27 48.57 1.32
C GLU A 56 -3.64 48.08 1.80
N ILE A 57 -4.71 48.84 1.50
CA ILE A 57 -6.08 48.44 1.84
C ILE A 57 -6.49 47.17 1.08
N VAL A 58 -6.15 47.05 -0.21
CA VAL A 58 -6.43 45.84 -1.00
C VAL A 58 -5.67 44.63 -0.44
N ALA A 59 -4.42 44.81 -0.02
CA ALA A 59 -3.64 43.76 0.63
C ALA A 59 -4.25 43.35 1.99
N GLU A 60 -4.72 44.30 2.79
CA GLU A 60 -5.40 44.03 4.07
C GLU A 60 -6.71 43.24 3.86
N ILE A 61 -7.54 43.67 2.91
CA ILE A 61 -8.77 42.96 2.53
C ILE A 61 -8.42 41.55 2.01
N GLY A 62 -7.39 41.45 1.18
CA GLY A 62 -6.88 40.18 0.67
C GLY A 62 -6.40 39.22 1.77
N GLY A 63 -5.76 39.76 2.81
CA GLY A 63 -5.36 39.02 4.01
C GLY A 63 -6.56 38.52 4.79
N ASN A 64 -7.53 39.39 5.08
CA ASN A 64 -8.78 39.04 5.77
C ASN A 64 -9.58 37.98 5.00
N TYR A 65 -9.65 38.10 3.67
CA TYR A 65 -10.30 37.11 2.79
C TYR A 65 -9.61 35.74 2.86
N SER A 66 -8.28 35.72 2.80
CA SER A 66 -7.52 34.46 2.93
C SER A 66 -7.74 33.79 4.29
N GLY A 67 -7.90 34.57 5.36
CA GLY A 67 -8.27 34.10 6.69
C GLY A 67 -9.67 33.47 6.72
N LEU A 68 -10.66 34.12 6.08
CA LEU A 68 -12.01 33.58 5.97
C LEU A 68 -12.02 32.24 5.20
N GLU A 69 -11.32 32.17 4.07
CA GLU A 69 -11.20 30.95 3.26
C GLU A 69 -10.58 29.82 4.07
N ARG A 70 -9.53 30.10 4.84
CA ARG A 70 -8.92 29.12 5.77
C ARG A 70 -9.94 28.58 6.77
N THR A 71 -10.73 29.44 7.42
CA THR A 71 -11.74 29.00 8.40
C THR A 71 -12.83 28.16 7.74
N LEU A 72 -13.30 28.54 6.56
CA LEU A 72 -14.31 27.78 5.81
C LEU A 72 -13.77 26.42 5.39
N MET A 73 -12.53 26.36 4.88
CA MET A 73 -11.87 25.10 4.51
C MET A 73 -11.77 24.17 5.72
N MET A 74 -11.22 24.65 6.85
CA MET A 74 -11.08 23.86 8.06
C MET A 74 -12.42 23.40 8.64
N GLY A 75 -13.44 24.25 8.62
CA GLY A 75 -14.79 23.89 9.07
C GLY A 75 -15.43 22.80 8.22
N ASN A 76 -15.19 22.81 6.90
CA ASN A 76 -15.66 21.75 6.01
C ASN A 76 -14.87 20.45 6.21
N MET A 77 -13.55 20.52 6.35
CA MET A 77 -12.71 19.35 6.67
C MET A 77 -13.12 18.71 7.99
N GLN A 78 -13.41 19.50 9.03
CA GLN A 78 -13.89 18.98 10.30
C GLN A 78 -15.20 18.19 10.15
N ARG A 79 -16.13 18.67 9.31
CA ARG A 79 -17.36 17.92 9.01
C ARG A 79 -17.06 16.62 8.27
N ALA A 80 -16.16 16.65 7.30
CA ALA A 80 -15.71 15.46 6.60
C ALA A 80 -15.07 14.44 7.57
N PHE A 81 -14.28 14.89 8.55
CA PHE A 81 -13.70 14.03 9.60
C PHE A 81 -14.76 13.37 10.49
N ILE A 82 -15.79 14.11 10.88
CA ILE A 82 -16.90 13.58 11.68
C ILE A 82 -17.72 12.57 10.87
N ASN A 83 -18.01 12.86 9.61
CA ASN A 83 -18.76 11.96 8.75
C ASN A 83 -17.95 10.69 8.44
N GLY A 84 -16.68 10.84 8.09
CA GLY A 84 -15.76 9.75 7.74
C GLY A 84 -15.33 8.86 8.89
N THR A 85 -15.64 9.22 10.15
CA THR A 85 -15.48 8.36 11.32
C THR A 85 -16.75 7.61 11.69
N SER A 86 -17.89 7.97 11.10
CA SER A 86 -19.14 7.25 11.33
C SER A 86 -19.15 5.91 10.58
N SER A 87 -19.70 4.89 11.22
CA SER A 87 -19.76 3.51 10.68
C SER A 87 -20.84 3.30 9.61
N ASP A 88 -21.45 4.39 9.11
CA ASP A 88 -22.51 4.34 8.11
C ASP A 88 -21.97 3.90 6.75
N SER A 89 -22.62 2.89 6.17
CA SER A 89 -22.25 2.31 4.88
C SER A 89 -22.32 3.31 3.74
N ARG A 90 -23.08 4.41 3.89
CA ARG A 90 -23.23 5.45 2.86
C ARG A 90 -21.97 6.27 2.61
N ASN A 91 -21.03 6.26 3.56
CA ASN A 91 -19.78 7.01 3.44
C ASN A 91 -18.71 6.22 2.69
N TYR A 92 -19.02 5.02 2.19
CA TYR A 92 -18.10 4.16 1.48
C TYR A 92 -18.50 4.08 0.01
N THR A 93 -17.52 4.30 -0.86
CA THR A 93 -17.67 4.22 -2.31
C THR A 93 -16.65 3.21 -2.85
N GLU A 94 -17.02 2.46 -3.87
CA GLU A 94 -16.08 1.57 -4.57
C GLU A 94 -14.97 2.38 -5.25
N LEU A 95 -13.76 1.85 -5.24
CA LEU A 95 -12.62 2.49 -5.88
C LEU A 95 -12.78 2.44 -7.41
N ALA A 96 -13.08 3.59 -8.02
CA ALA A 96 -13.43 3.69 -9.44
C ALA A 96 -12.33 3.24 -10.43
N SER A 97 -11.09 3.06 -9.97
CA SER A 97 -9.94 2.71 -10.81
C SER A 97 -9.78 1.20 -11.10
N ILE A 98 -10.64 0.31 -10.55
CA ILE A 98 -10.44 -1.15 -10.61
C ILE A 98 -11.72 -1.88 -11.09
N SER A 99 -12.34 -1.40 -12.17
CA SER A 99 -13.39 -2.17 -12.83
C SER A 99 -12.79 -3.07 -13.90
N ALA A 100 -12.49 -4.32 -13.54
CA ALA A 100 -12.13 -5.38 -14.50
C ALA A 100 -12.80 -6.71 -14.13
N SER A 101 -13.85 -7.02 -14.90
CA SER A 101 -14.53 -8.29 -15.28
C SER A 101 -14.11 -9.70 -14.78
N SER A 102 -13.47 -9.87 -13.62
CA SER A 102 -13.11 -11.19 -13.08
C SER A 102 -13.45 -11.27 -11.59
N THR A 103 -14.13 -12.34 -11.19
CA THR A 103 -14.76 -12.53 -9.87
C THR A 103 -13.78 -12.73 -8.71
N HIS A 104 -12.47 -12.71 -8.95
CA HIS A 104 -11.41 -12.92 -7.94
C HIS A 104 -10.17 -12.01 -8.15
N VAL A 105 -10.35 -10.77 -8.62
CA VAL A 105 -9.22 -9.84 -8.81
C VAL A 105 -8.85 -9.14 -7.51
N VAL A 106 -7.55 -8.93 -7.28
CA VAL A 106 -7.00 -8.07 -6.22
C VAL A 106 -7.68 -6.70 -6.25
N GLY A 107 -8.16 -6.21 -5.11
CA GLY A 107 -8.86 -4.93 -5.03
C GLY A 107 -10.25 -4.87 -5.69
N SER A 108 -10.83 -6.01 -6.10
CA SER A 108 -12.18 -6.08 -6.69
C SER A 108 -13.29 -5.53 -5.79
N LYS A 109 -13.05 -5.43 -4.47
CA LYS A 109 -13.97 -4.85 -3.49
C LYS A 109 -13.29 -3.75 -2.67
N ALA A 110 -12.32 -3.06 -3.27
CA ALA A 110 -11.64 -1.96 -2.62
C ALA A 110 -12.63 -0.80 -2.42
N LEU A 111 -12.74 -0.35 -1.18
CA LEU A 111 -13.58 0.79 -0.80
C LEU A 111 -12.68 1.98 -0.44
N GLN A 112 -13.20 3.18 -0.66
CA GLN A 112 -12.69 4.43 -0.13
C GLN A 112 -13.79 5.13 0.67
N THR A 113 -13.42 5.98 1.61
CA THR A 113 -14.39 6.81 2.33
C THR A 113 -14.57 8.18 1.69
N SER A 114 -15.76 8.75 1.82
CA SER A 114 -16.05 10.11 1.33
C SER A 114 -15.19 11.19 1.98
N LEU A 115 -14.48 10.85 3.07
CA LEU A 115 -13.57 11.74 3.79
C LEU A 115 -12.58 12.46 2.87
N VAL A 116 -11.90 11.69 2.02
CA VAL A 116 -10.85 12.22 1.15
C VAL A 116 -11.49 13.12 0.10
N GLU A 117 -12.54 12.64 -0.58
CA GLU A 117 -13.26 13.41 -1.60
C GLU A 117 -13.80 14.74 -1.05
N GLU A 118 -14.48 14.72 0.10
CA GLU A 118 -15.04 15.91 0.75
C GLU A 118 -13.94 16.90 1.17
N THR A 119 -12.82 16.39 1.69
CA THR A 119 -11.67 17.21 2.09
C THR A 119 -11.02 17.90 0.90
N PHE A 120 -10.75 17.14 -0.17
CA PHE A 120 -10.14 17.68 -1.39
C PHE A 120 -11.09 18.64 -2.12
N TYR A 121 -12.38 18.34 -2.14
CA TYR A 121 -13.39 19.25 -2.68
C TYR A 121 -13.41 20.59 -1.92
N ALA A 122 -13.38 20.55 -0.58
CA ALA A 122 -13.34 21.75 0.24
C ALA A 122 -12.07 22.57 0.00
N ALA A 123 -10.91 21.91 -0.03
CA ALA A 123 -9.61 22.54 -0.26
C ALA A 123 -9.53 23.18 -1.66
N GLN A 124 -9.90 22.43 -2.70
CA GLN A 124 -9.94 22.89 -4.08
C GLN A 124 -10.84 24.12 -4.24
N ARG A 125 -12.09 24.05 -3.76
CA ARG A 125 -13.05 25.15 -3.89
C ARG A 125 -12.59 26.40 -3.14
N SER A 126 -11.99 26.24 -1.96
CA SER A 126 -11.45 27.36 -1.18
C SER A 126 -10.33 28.07 -1.93
N THR A 127 -9.37 27.31 -2.45
CA THR A 127 -8.23 27.87 -3.18
C THR A 127 -8.63 28.49 -4.50
N LEU A 128 -9.53 27.86 -5.27
CA LEU A 128 -9.99 28.43 -6.55
C LEU A 128 -10.78 29.74 -6.38
N ARG A 129 -11.55 29.89 -5.29
CA ARG A 129 -12.18 31.19 -4.96
C ARG A 129 -11.13 32.26 -4.67
N ALA A 130 -10.06 31.90 -3.96
CA ALA A 130 -8.95 32.82 -3.73
C ALA A 130 -8.21 33.18 -5.03
N PHE A 131 -8.05 32.23 -5.97
CA PHE A 131 -7.44 32.49 -7.27
C PHE A 131 -8.30 33.43 -8.12
N ALA A 132 -9.63 33.29 -8.06
CA ALA A 132 -10.55 34.17 -8.77
C ALA A 132 -10.49 35.64 -8.33
N THR A 133 -9.86 35.95 -7.19
CA THR A 133 -9.62 37.34 -6.76
C THR A 133 -8.58 38.05 -7.63
N GLY A 134 -7.72 37.31 -8.35
CA GLY A 134 -6.62 37.86 -9.13
C GLY A 134 -5.49 38.49 -8.30
N HIS A 135 -5.59 38.46 -6.97
CA HIS A 135 -4.56 38.99 -6.08
C HIS A 135 -3.57 37.89 -5.69
N THR A 136 -2.33 38.00 -6.17
CA THR A 136 -1.27 37.00 -5.99
C THR A 136 -1.00 36.69 -4.52
N GLY A 137 -0.96 37.69 -3.64
CA GLY A 137 -0.75 37.47 -2.20
C GLY A 137 -1.85 36.61 -1.54
N THR A 138 -3.11 36.82 -1.94
CA THR A 138 -4.26 36.06 -1.43
C THR A 138 -4.24 34.63 -1.97
N ALA A 139 -3.91 34.47 -3.25
CA ALA A 139 -3.73 33.16 -3.88
C ALA A 139 -2.58 32.36 -3.22
N CYS A 140 -1.43 33.00 -2.96
CA CYS A 140 -0.29 32.37 -2.29
C CYS A 140 -0.65 31.90 -0.87
N ALA A 141 -1.32 32.76 -0.10
CA ALA A 141 -1.77 32.42 1.24
C ALA A 141 -2.73 31.21 1.23
N ALA A 142 -3.72 31.22 0.33
CA ALA A 142 -4.67 30.12 0.19
C ALA A 142 -4.00 28.81 -0.26
N ALA A 143 -3.07 28.86 -1.23
CA ALA A 143 -2.31 27.70 -1.68
C ALA A 143 -1.46 27.09 -0.54
N ASN A 144 -0.79 27.93 0.25
CA ASN A 144 -0.04 27.49 1.42
C ASN A 144 -0.95 26.89 2.49
N PHE A 145 -2.11 27.49 2.76
CA PHE A 145 -3.08 26.91 3.70
C PHE A 145 -3.61 25.56 3.22
N CYS A 146 -3.88 25.41 1.92
CA CYS A 146 -4.27 24.14 1.32
C CYS A 146 -3.17 23.08 1.50
N ALA A 147 -1.92 23.44 1.24
CA ALA A 147 -0.78 22.54 1.42
C ALA A 147 -0.59 22.14 2.89
N ASP A 148 -0.74 23.08 3.84
CA ASP A 148 -0.65 22.81 5.27
C ASP A 148 -1.80 21.92 5.76
N ALA A 149 -3.03 22.19 5.29
CA ALA A 149 -4.21 21.40 5.65
C ALA A 149 -4.11 19.96 5.15
N ILE A 150 -3.64 19.74 3.93
CA ILE A 150 -3.42 18.38 3.38
C ILE A 150 -2.23 17.72 4.06
N GLY A 151 -1.08 18.40 4.11
CA GLY A 151 0.20 17.85 4.54
C GLY A 151 0.36 17.68 6.04
N ARG A 152 -0.48 18.31 6.87
CA ARG A 152 -0.47 18.12 8.33
C ARG A 152 -1.78 17.54 8.82
N VAL A 153 -2.90 18.24 8.60
CA VAL A 153 -4.18 17.88 9.23
C VAL A 153 -4.74 16.59 8.64
N LEU A 154 -4.89 16.52 7.32
CA LEU A 154 -5.38 15.31 6.67
C LEU A 154 -4.41 14.14 6.86
N LEU A 155 -3.11 14.38 6.70
CA LEU A 155 -2.07 13.38 6.94
C LEU A 155 -2.17 12.76 8.34
N GLU A 156 -2.29 13.58 9.38
CA GLU A 156 -2.39 13.12 10.78
C GLU A 156 -3.66 12.29 11.00
N VAL A 157 -4.81 12.77 10.50
CA VAL A 157 -6.09 12.06 10.62
C VAL A 157 -6.04 10.69 9.92
N LEU A 158 -5.53 10.65 8.68
CA LEU A 158 -5.45 9.40 7.93
C LEU A 158 -4.45 8.43 8.56
N SER A 159 -3.28 8.91 9.01
CA SER A 159 -2.27 8.07 9.65
C SER A 159 -2.81 7.44 10.94
N LYS A 160 -3.45 8.24 11.81
CA LYS A 160 -4.08 7.73 13.03
C LYS A 160 -5.18 6.71 12.72
N ARG A 161 -6.02 6.99 11.71
CA ARG A 161 -7.09 6.06 11.31
C ARG A 161 -6.52 4.74 10.78
N ALA A 162 -5.42 4.80 10.01
CA ALA A 162 -4.73 3.62 9.52
C ALA A 162 -4.11 2.78 10.66
N GLU A 163 -3.54 3.42 11.69
CA GLU A 163 -3.02 2.73 12.87
C GLU A 163 -4.12 2.00 13.67
N GLU A 164 -5.24 2.66 13.89
CA GLU A 164 -6.41 2.08 14.56
C GLU A 164 -6.99 0.90 13.76
N CYS A 165 -7.10 1.06 12.43
CA CYS A 165 -7.58 0.02 11.53
C CYS A 165 -6.59 -1.16 11.43
N ALA A 166 -5.28 -0.90 11.43
CA ALA A 166 -4.27 -1.95 11.52
C ALA A 166 -4.50 -2.79 12.77
N ALA A 167 -4.67 -2.14 13.93
CA ALA A 167 -4.94 -2.83 15.19
C ALA A 167 -6.22 -3.69 15.16
N ALA A 168 -7.26 -3.25 14.44
CA ALA A 168 -8.48 -4.03 14.22
C ALA A 168 -8.26 -5.26 13.31
N LEU A 169 -7.26 -5.22 12.41
CA LEU A 169 -6.89 -6.33 11.52
C LEU A 169 -5.92 -7.34 12.15
N LYS A 170 -5.62 -7.26 13.45
CA LYS A 170 -4.72 -8.23 14.10
C LYS A 170 -5.24 -9.67 14.00
N PRO A 171 -4.43 -10.65 13.55
CA PRO A 171 -4.82 -12.07 13.57
C PRO A 171 -5.16 -12.54 14.99
N GLY A 172 -6.31 -13.20 15.14
CA GLY A 172 -6.77 -13.84 16.39
C GLY A 172 -7.41 -12.91 17.42
N LYS A 173 -6.87 -11.70 17.61
CA LYS A 173 -7.47 -10.67 18.51
C LYS A 173 -8.38 -9.67 17.78
N GLY A 174 -8.24 -9.55 16.47
CA GLY A 174 -9.00 -8.67 15.60
C GLY A 174 -9.86 -9.46 14.61
N LEU A 175 -10.10 -8.86 13.45
CA LEU A 175 -11.02 -9.37 12.42
C LEU A 175 -10.43 -10.53 11.61
N LEU A 176 -9.11 -10.72 11.60
CA LEU A 176 -8.47 -11.79 10.86
C LEU A 176 -8.44 -13.10 11.65
N ALA A 177 -8.59 -14.21 10.93
CA ALA A 177 -8.51 -15.55 11.49
C ALA A 177 -7.15 -15.79 12.16
N GLY A 178 -7.17 -16.33 13.39
CA GLY A 178 -5.97 -16.71 14.13
C GLY A 178 -6.23 -17.90 15.05
N GLN A 179 -5.17 -18.41 15.69
CA GLN A 179 -5.17 -19.62 16.53
C GLN A 179 -6.10 -19.54 17.76
N GLY A 180 -6.61 -18.34 18.10
CA GLY A 180 -7.62 -18.11 19.13
C GLY A 180 -8.76 -17.17 18.72
N GLY A 181 -8.87 -16.82 17.42
CA GLY A 181 -10.02 -16.08 16.89
C GLY A 181 -11.01 -17.04 16.24
N LEU A 182 -12.25 -16.59 15.99
CA LEU A 182 -13.27 -17.32 15.21
C LEU A 182 -12.77 -17.59 13.78
N SER A 183 -11.87 -18.55 13.61
CA SER A 183 -11.43 -19.02 12.31
C SER A 183 -12.48 -19.97 11.75
N LYS A 184 -12.59 -19.99 10.42
CA LYS A 184 -13.53 -20.81 9.65
C LYS A 184 -13.58 -22.28 10.08
N GLN A 185 -12.51 -22.83 10.68
CA GLN A 185 -12.48 -24.19 11.20
C GLN A 185 -13.22 -24.37 12.54
N ALA A 186 -13.21 -23.39 13.46
CA ALA A 186 -14.06 -23.45 14.65
C ALA A 186 -15.54 -23.23 14.31
N LEU A 187 -15.82 -22.39 13.31
CA LEU A 187 -17.18 -22.19 12.78
C LEU A 187 -17.68 -23.42 12.01
N ALA A 188 -16.81 -24.07 11.23
CA ALA A 188 -17.11 -25.31 10.52
C ALA A 188 -17.20 -26.52 11.46
N ALA A 189 -16.37 -26.60 12.50
CA ALA A 189 -16.45 -27.63 13.54
C ALA A 189 -17.74 -27.51 14.38
N LEU A 190 -18.25 -26.29 14.59
CA LEU A 190 -19.58 -26.07 15.17
C LEU A 190 -20.73 -26.45 14.23
N SER A 191 -20.50 -26.45 12.91
CA SER A 191 -21.50 -26.92 11.93
C SER A 191 -21.52 -28.46 11.79
N THR A 192 -20.42 -29.15 12.12
CA THR A 192 -20.31 -30.61 12.02
C THR A 192 -20.60 -31.35 13.33
N VAL A 193 -20.50 -30.70 14.50
CA VAL A 193 -20.96 -31.27 15.78
C VAL A 193 -22.47 -30.99 15.94
N GLY A 194 -23.27 -31.91 15.43
CA GLY A 194 -24.73 -31.82 15.37
C GLY A 194 -25.42 -31.66 16.72
N ILE A 195 -25.85 -30.43 17.03
CA ILE A 195 -26.99 -30.17 17.91
C ILE A 195 -28.02 -29.39 17.11
N GLN A 196 -29.04 -30.12 16.65
CA GLN A 196 -30.35 -29.66 16.18
C GLN A 196 -30.37 -28.40 15.30
N ALA A 197 -30.34 -28.66 13.99
CA ALA A 197 -30.94 -27.80 12.99
C ALA A 197 -32.35 -27.38 13.43
N THR A 198 -32.57 -26.08 13.64
CA THR A 198 -33.79 -25.36 13.24
C THR A 198 -33.73 -23.83 13.37
N LYS A 199 -32.75 -23.19 14.06
CA LYS A 199 -32.67 -21.69 14.10
C LYS A 199 -31.26 -21.07 14.16
N GLY A 200 -30.18 -21.83 13.88
CA GLY A 200 -28.80 -21.37 14.09
C GLY A 200 -28.02 -20.83 12.88
N GLY A 201 -28.44 -21.15 11.64
CA GLY A 201 -27.66 -20.86 10.42
C GLY A 201 -27.63 -19.38 10.03
N GLU A 202 -28.73 -18.65 10.20
CA GLU A 202 -28.77 -17.21 9.84
C GLU A 202 -27.80 -16.38 10.68
N ASN A 203 -27.56 -16.77 11.93
CA ASN A 203 -26.71 -16.03 12.85
C ASN A 203 -25.21 -16.24 12.56
N SER A 204 -24.80 -17.36 11.97
CA SER A 204 -23.40 -17.57 11.54
C SER A 204 -23.08 -16.78 10.28
N ASP A 205 -24.00 -16.73 9.32
CA ASP A 205 -23.81 -16.01 8.07
C ASP A 205 -23.80 -14.49 8.28
N LEU A 206 -24.65 -14.00 9.18
CA LEU A 206 -24.64 -12.58 9.58
C LEU A 206 -23.31 -12.19 10.23
N LYS A 207 -22.77 -13.01 11.14
CA LYS A 207 -21.47 -12.74 11.77
C LYS A 207 -20.32 -12.76 10.76
N ARG A 208 -20.36 -13.68 9.80
CA ARG A 208 -19.36 -13.73 8.71
C ARG A 208 -19.39 -12.45 7.88
N ARG A 209 -20.58 -12.00 7.48
CA ARG A 209 -20.74 -10.73 6.74
C ARG A 209 -20.26 -9.54 7.55
N GLN A 210 -20.57 -9.48 8.85
CA GLN A 210 -20.07 -8.41 9.73
C GLN A 210 -18.54 -8.37 9.83
N VAL A 211 -17.88 -9.53 9.85
CA VAL A 211 -16.40 -9.60 9.83
C VAL A 211 -15.86 -9.15 8.48
N GLU A 212 -16.43 -9.62 7.37
CA GLU A 212 -16.04 -9.20 6.02
C GLU A 212 -16.22 -7.68 5.83
N ASP A 213 -17.34 -7.11 6.27
CA ASP A 213 -17.60 -5.66 6.25
C ASP A 213 -16.64 -4.89 7.19
N GLY A 214 -16.26 -5.49 8.32
CA GLY A 214 -15.25 -4.94 9.22
C GLY A 214 -13.89 -4.85 8.53
N ILE A 215 -13.48 -5.90 7.82
CA ILE A 215 -12.22 -5.95 7.08
C ILE A 215 -12.24 -4.94 5.94
N ALA A 216 -13.34 -4.86 5.19
CA ALA A 216 -13.51 -3.90 4.11
C ALA A 216 -13.35 -2.44 4.61
N ARG A 217 -14.00 -2.10 5.73
CA ARG A 217 -13.91 -0.77 6.35
C ARG A 217 -12.52 -0.45 6.88
N ALA A 218 -11.84 -1.42 7.48
CA ALA A 218 -10.46 -1.24 7.93
C ALA A 218 -9.50 -1.03 6.75
N CYS A 219 -9.68 -1.77 5.65
CA CYS A 219 -8.90 -1.62 4.43
C CYS A 219 -9.13 -0.26 3.75
N ALA A 220 -10.36 0.28 3.83
CA ALA A 220 -10.67 1.59 3.26
C ALA A 220 -9.81 2.73 3.83
N ALA A 221 -9.39 2.66 5.11
CA ALA A 221 -8.49 3.65 5.69
C ALA A 221 -7.10 3.68 5.02
N PHE A 222 -6.59 2.54 4.56
CA PHE A 222 -5.32 2.49 3.83
C PHE A 222 -5.50 2.96 2.38
N ASN A 223 -6.62 2.59 1.75
CA ASN A 223 -6.94 3.05 0.40
C ASN A 223 -7.10 4.58 0.35
N ASP A 224 -7.71 5.17 1.37
CA ASP A 224 -7.87 6.62 1.48
C ASP A 224 -6.54 7.38 1.46
N MET A 225 -5.49 6.83 2.10
CA MET A 225 -4.15 7.43 2.05
C MET A 225 -3.59 7.44 0.63
N GLU A 226 -3.77 6.33 -0.11
CA GLU A 226 -3.30 6.25 -1.49
C GLU A 226 -4.08 7.20 -2.42
N ILE A 227 -5.39 7.27 -2.26
CA ILE A 227 -6.22 8.22 -3.03
C ILE A 227 -5.84 9.66 -2.69
N ALA A 228 -5.55 9.98 -1.43
CA ALA A 228 -5.07 11.30 -1.04
C ALA A 228 -3.75 11.67 -1.75
N VAL A 229 -2.83 10.73 -1.96
CA VAL A 229 -1.60 10.97 -2.76
C VAL A 229 -1.95 11.35 -4.20
N VAL A 230 -2.84 10.57 -4.84
CA VAL A 230 -3.26 10.81 -6.22
C VAL A 230 -3.95 12.17 -6.36
N TYR A 231 -4.89 12.48 -5.47
CA TYR A 231 -5.63 13.74 -5.48
C TYR A 231 -4.74 14.94 -5.18
N THR A 232 -3.73 14.81 -4.31
CA THR A 232 -2.77 15.91 -4.06
C THR A 232 -1.99 16.25 -5.33
N ARG A 233 -1.55 15.23 -6.08
CA ARG A 233 -0.84 15.44 -7.36
C ARG A 233 -1.76 16.04 -8.42
N GLN A 234 -2.99 15.57 -8.51
CA GLN A 234 -3.98 16.14 -9.44
C GLN A 234 -4.29 17.60 -9.11
N LEU A 235 -4.43 17.93 -7.82
CA LEU A 235 -4.68 19.28 -7.35
C LEU A 235 -3.52 20.23 -7.65
N GLU A 236 -2.27 19.76 -7.50
CA GLU A 236 -1.07 20.50 -7.91
C GLU A 236 -1.14 20.88 -9.40
N THR A 237 -1.37 19.90 -10.28
CA THR A 237 -1.46 20.13 -11.73
C THR A 237 -2.62 21.07 -12.08
N GLN A 238 -3.77 20.91 -11.43
CA GLN A 238 -4.91 21.78 -11.67
C GLN A 238 -4.62 23.23 -11.25
N PHE A 239 -4.01 23.44 -10.08
CA PHE A 239 -3.65 24.78 -9.64
C PHE A 239 -2.57 25.40 -10.52
N GLN A 240 -1.63 24.62 -11.06
CA GLN A 240 -0.66 25.10 -12.03
C GLN A 240 -1.35 25.65 -13.29
N ASN A 241 -2.27 24.88 -13.87
CA ASN A 241 -3.03 25.30 -15.07
C ASN A 241 -3.84 26.58 -14.81
N GLU A 242 -4.53 26.66 -13.67
CA GLU A 242 -5.34 27.84 -13.32
C GLU A 242 -4.47 29.09 -13.07
N VAL A 243 -3.23 28.92 -12.61
CA VAL A 243 -2.30 30.04 -12.46
C VAL A 243 -1.76 30.52 -13.80
N GLU A 244 -1.45 29.60 -14.71
CA GLU A 244 -1.01 29.91 -16.07
C GLU A 244 -2.11 30.64 -16.87
N ASP A 245 -3.37 30.27 -16.70
CA ASP A 245 -4.52 30.91 -17.37
C ASP A 245 -4.96 32.23 -16.71
N GLY A 246 -4.78 32.35 -15.38
CA GLY A 246 -5.38 33.41 -14.58
C GLY A 246 -4.46 34.60 -14.26
N PHE A 247 -3.14 34.41 -14.24
CA PHE A 247 -2.20 35.41 -13.73
C PHE A 247 -1.15 35.81 -14.78
N PRO A 248 -0.81 37.12 -14.88
CA PRO A 248 0.27 37.56 -15.76
C PRO A 248 1.64 37.06 -15.26
N ALA A 249 2.57 36.85 -16.19
CA ALA A 249 3.94 36.49 -15.85
C ALA A 249 4.62 37.62 -15.05
N GLY A 250 5.23 37.27 -13.92
CA GLY A 250 5.96 38.20 -13.06
C GLY A 250 6.43 37.55 -11.76
N ASP A 251 7.30 38.23 -11.02
CA ASP A 251 7.97 37.71 -9.82
C ASP A 251 7.00 37.19 -8.74
N LEU A 252 5.84 37.84 -8.57
CA LEU A 252 4.82 37.42 -7.62
C LEU A 252 4.09 36.14 -8.05
N THR A 253 3.96 35.92 -9.35
CA THR A 253 3.40 34.70 -9.93
C THR A 253 4.37 33.53 -9.78
N GLU A 254 5.69 33.78 -9.86
CA GLU A 254 6.70 32.75 -9.56
C GLU A 254 6.62 32.27 -8.09
N GLN A 255 6.39 33.19 -7.15
CA GLN A 255 6.18 32.83 -5.74
C GLN A 255 4.94 31.95 -5.56
N LEU A 256 3.85 32.26 -6.25
CA LEU A 256 2.64 31.43 -6.24
C LEU A 256 2.90 30.03 -6.80
N VAL A 257 3.64 29.93 -7.90
CA VAL A 257 4.04 28.65 -8.49
C VAL A 257 4.91 27.84 -7.49
N MET A 258 5.81 28.48 -6.75
CA MET A 258 6.58 27.82 -5.69
C MET A 258 5.67 27.30 -4.56
N CYS A 259 4.68 28.10 -4.12
CA CYS A 259 3.69 27.67 -3.15
C CYS A 259 2.89 26.45 -3.63
N ILE A 260 2.48 26.42 -4.90
CA ILE A 260 1.76 25.28 -5.47
C ILE A 260 2.67 24.05 -5.56
N LYS A 261 3.93 24.23 -5.97
CA LYS A 261 4.92 23.13 -5.99
C LYS A 261 5.17 22.52 -4.61
N SER A 262 4.90 23.25 -3.52
CA SER A 262 4.96 22.67 -2.16
C SER A 262 3.97 21.53 -1.95
N LEU A 263 2.83 21.49 -2.69
CA LEU A 263 1.88 20.37 -2.65
C LEU A 263 2.51 19.06 -3.10
N ARG A 264 3.49 19.10 -4.02
CA ARG A 264 4.21 17.90 -4.45
C ARG A 264 4.96 17.26 -3.29
N SER A 265 5.69 18.08 -2.52
CA SER A 265 6.35 17.60 -1.30
C SER A 265 5.35 17.02 -0.31
N LYS A 266 4.12 17.54 -0.24
CA LYS A 266 3.05 16.99 0.62
C LYS A 266 2.47 15.68 0.09
N ALA A 267 2.41 15.49 -1.21
CA ALA A 267 2.07 14.21 -1.81
C ALA A 267 3.13 13.14 -1.49
N ASP A 268 4.41 13.51 -1.48
CA ASP A 268 5.50 12.60 -1.12
C ASP A 268 5.49 12.26 0.38
N ASP A 269 5.18 13.22 1.25
CA ASP A 269 4.95 13.00 2.69
C ASP A 269 3.80 11.98 2.91
N LEU A 270 2.69 12.13 2.17
CA LEU A 270 1.54 11.21 2.20
C LEU A 270 1.89 9.81 1.67
N ASP A 271 2.68 9.70 0.60
CA ASP A 271 3.11 8.40 0.06
C ASP A 271 4.05 7.68 1.04
N ALA A 272 4.97 8.41 1.67
CA ALA A 272 5.83 7.88 2.71
C ALA A 272 5.02 7.36 3.92
N ALA A 273 4.02 8.12 4.38
CA ALA A 273 3.14 7.70 5.45
C ALA A 273 2.28 6.49 5.05
N SER A 274 1.75 6.45 3.82
CA SER A 274 1.00 5.30 3.29
C SER A 274 1.83 4.02 3.32
N LYS A 275 3.10 4.09 2.88
CA LYS A 275 4.06 2.99 2.96
C LYS A 275 4.32 2.56 4.41
N GLN A 276 4.52 3.51 5.32
CA GLN A 276 4.74 3.24 6.74
C GLN A 276 3.53 2.55 7.39
N SER A 277 2.30 2.98 7.08
CA SER A 277 1.08 2.37 7.60
C SER A 277 0.90 0.92 7.12
N ILE A 278 1.21 0.63 5.85
CA ILE A 278 1.19 -0.75 5.33
C ILE A 278 2.30 -1.62 5.90
N GLU A 279 3.50 -1.07 6.13
CA GLU A 279 4.54 -1.78 6.84
C GLU A 279 4.08 -2.12 8.27
N GLY A 280 3.43 -1.17 8.95
CA GLY A 280 2.79 -1.38 10.25
C GLY A 280 1.76 -2.51 10.24
N LEU A 281 0.90 -2.58 9.22
CA LEU A 281 -0.04 -3.70 9.03
C LEU A 281 0.70 -5.03 8.80
N SER A 282 1.73 -5.02 7.96
CA SER A 282 2.54 -6.19 7.65
C SER A 282 3.22 -6.76 8.90
N GLN A 283 3.75 -5.91 9.77
CA GLN A 283 4.33 -6.31 11.06
C GLN A 283 3.33 -6.99 12.00
N GLN A 284 2.04 -6.69 11.88
CA GLN A 284 1.00 -7.35 12.69
C GLN A 284 0.59 -8.71 12.13
N ILE A 285 0.73 -8.92 10.81
CA ILE A 285 0.40 -10.18 10.13
C ILE A 285 1.58 -11.17 10.20
N LEU A 286 2.82 -10.67 10.19
CA LEU A 286 4.05 -11.48 10.18
C LEU A 286 4.13 -12.54 11.29
N PRO A 287 3.73 -12.30 12.56
CA PRO A 287 3.69 -13.34 13.58
C PRO A 287 2.84 -14.55 13.20
N ARG A 288 1.69 -14.32 12.55
CA ARG A 288 0.82 -15.40 12.08
C ARG A 288 1.41 -16.14 10.89
N VAL A 289 2.01 -15.41 9.94
CA VAL A 289 2.77 -16.01 8.83
C VAL A 289 3.86 -16.93 9.37
N ARG A 290 4.64 -16.48 10.36
CA ARG A 290 5.68 -17.30 11.01
C ARG A 290 5.10 -18.56 11.66
N ALA A 291 3.94 -18.46 12.30
CA ALA A 291 3.26 -19.61 12.89
C ALA A 291 2.82 -20.63 11.81
N ILE A 292 2.26 -20.16 10.69
CA ILE A 292 1.87 -21.00 9.56
C ILE A 292 3.09 -21.73 8.98
N VAL A 293 4.21 -21.04 8.77
CA VAL A 293 5.44 -21.68 8.28
C VAL A 293 5.96 -22.69 9.28
N ASN A 294 6.04 -22.35 10.56
CA ASN A 294 6.51 -23.27 11.60
C ASN A 294 5.65 -24.55 11.68
N GLU A 295 4.33 -24.41 11.56
CA GLU A 295 3.37 -25.52 11.54
C GLU A 295 3.56 -26.39 10.29
N ALA A 296 3.68 -25.78 9.11
CA ALA A 296 3.88 -26.52 7.85
C ALA A 296 5.22 -27.26 7.81
N VAL A 297 6.29 -26.62 8.28
CA VAL A 297 7.63 -27.18 8.32
C VAL A 297 7.79 -28.24 9.42
N GLY A 298 7.00 -28.18 10.49
CA GLY A 298 7.10 -29.09 11.64
C GLY A 298 8.13 -28.66 12.69
N GLN A 299 8.48 -27.37 12.77
CA GLN A 299 9.28 -26.84 13.86
C GLN A 299 8.38 -26.61 15.09
N GLU A 300 8.22 -27.63 15.92
CA GLU A 300 7.64 -27.46 17.25
C GLU A 300 8.50 -26.47 18.04
N ASN A 301 7.90 -25.36 18.49
CA ASN A 301 8.53 -24.44 19.42
C ASN A 301 8.86 -25.21 20.71
N THR A 302 10.10 -25.62 20.91
CA THR A 302 10.61 -26.22 22.15
C THR A 302 10.70 -25.23 23.32
N GLY A 303 9.76 -24.26 23.42
CA GLY A 303 9.84 -23.18 24.39
C GLY A 303 8.53 -22.61 24.94
N ALA A 304 7.34 -23.04 24.49
CA ALA A 304 6.11 -22.60 25.13
C ALA A 304 4.94 -23.58 24.91
N ALA A 305 4.38 -24.06 26.02
CA ALA A 305 3.15 -24.84 26.15
C ALA A 305 3.22 -26.36 25.94
N ALA A 306 4.09 -27.02 26.70
CA ALA A 306 3.73 -28.30 27.32
C ALA A 306 2.91 -28.03 28.60
N MET A 307 1.69 -27.49 28.48
CA MET A 307 0.65 -27.50 29.52
C MET A 307 -0.65 -26.98 28.90
N GLY A 308 -1.55 -27.90 28.54
CA GLY A 308 -2.88 -27.52 28.03
C GLY A 308 -3.50 -28.48 27.01
N SER A 309 -3.24 -29.78 27.07
CA SER A 309 -4.10 -30.76 26.41
C SER A 309 -4.19 -32.02 27.25
N VAL A 310 -4.90 -31.90 28.38
CA VAL A 310 -5.57 -33.02 29.03
C VAL A 310 -7.04 -32.63 29.02
N THR A 311 -7.71 -32.88 27.89
CA THR A 311 -9.17 -33.01 27.88
C THR A 311 -9.51 -34.47 27.61
N VAL A 312 -10.14 -35.03 28.62
CA VAL A 312 -10.69 -36.36 28.79
C VAL A 312 -11.46 -36.85 27.56
N GLY A 313 -11.02 -37.99 27.03
CA GLY A 313 -11.86 -39.08 26.51
C GLY A 313 -13.03 -38.75 25.59
N VAL A 314 -12.76 -38.65 24.28
CA VAL A 314 -13.68 -39.15 23.22
C VAL A 314 -12.83 -39.73 22.09
N MET A 315 -12.94 -41.04 21.87
CA MET A 315 -12.34 -41.73 20.73
C MET A 315 -12.95 -41.15 19.44
N SER A 316 -12.19 -40.32 18.74
CA SER A 316 -12.53 -39.84 17.40
C SER A 316 -11.51 -40.42 16.43
N ASN A 317 -11.92 -41.52 15.81
CA ASN A 317 -11.22 -42.15 14.71
C ASN A 317 -11.38 -41.28 13.46
N SER A 318 -10.52 -40.27 13.30
CA SER A 318 -10.43 -39.48 12.09
C SER A 318 -8.96 -39.34 11.70
N ASN A 319 -8.56 -40.07 10.65
CA ASN A 319 -7.35 -39.92 9.85
C ASN A 319 -6.42 -38.80 10.31
N THR A 320 -5.48 -39.13 11.20
CA THR A 320 -4.19 -38.45 11.24
C THR A 320 -3.50 -38.79 9.93
N ALA A 321 -3.84 -38.06 8.86
CA ALA A 321 -2.97 -37.95 7.71
C ALA A 321 -1.61 -37.57 8.27
N SER A 322 -0.63 -38.46 8.09
CA SER A 322 0.77 -38.23 8.40
C SER A 322 1.12 -36.81 7.98
N SER A 323 1.28 -35.90 8.95
CA SER A 323 1.64 -34.52 8.65
C SER A 323 2.99 -34.57 7.96
N VAL A 324 3.01 -34.43 6.63
CA VAL A 324 4.24 -34.45 5.82
C VAL A 324 5.04 -33.23 6.24
N ARG A 325 6.01 -33.43 7.14
CA ARG A 325 6.92 -32.38 7.62
C ARG A 325 8.01 -32.14 6.58
N MET A 326 8.66 -30.99 6.66
CA MET A 326 9.79 -30.68 5.78
C MET A 326 10.93 -31.67 6.04
N ASN A 327 11.20 -32.53 5.06
CA ASN A 327 12.31 -33.50 5.09
C ASN A 327 12.97 -33.58 3.72
N TYR A 328 14.30 -33.50 3.70
CA TYR A 328 15.13 -33.58 2.48
C TYR A 328 16.21 -34.67 2.56
N ASP A 329 16.18 -35.49 3.61
CA ASP A 329 16.90 -36.76 3.63
C ASP A 329 15.96 -37.83 3.05
N LEU A 330 16.08 -38.05 1.74
CA LEU A 330 15.16 -38.85 0.93
C LEU A 330 15.94 -39.94 0.20
N ASP A 331 15.46 -41.18 0.30
CA ASP A 331 15.81 -42.27 -0.61
C ASP A 331 14.84 -42.28 -1.81
N ASP A 332 15.06 -43.20 -2.76
CA ASP A 332 14.23 -43.30 -3.98
C ASP A 332 12.74 -43.54 -3.64
N GLU A 333 12.45 -44.40 -2.67
CA GLU A 333 11.08 -44.72 -2.24
C GLU A 333 10.41 -43.52 -1.54
N ALA A 334 11.10 -42.82 -0.63
CA ALA A 334 10.58 -41.62 0.01
C ALA A 334 10.42 -40.46 -0.96
N TYR A 335 11.27 -40.36 -1.98
CA TYR A 335 11.13 -39.36 -3.04
C TYR A 335 9.87 -39.61 -3.87
N GLU A 336 9.61 -40.84 -4.31
CA GLU A 336 8.38 -41.20 -5.03
C GLU A 336 7.12 -40.92 -4.19
N LEU A 337 7.16 -41.25 -2.90
CA LEU A 337 6.06 -40.98 -1.98
C LEU A 337 5.82 -39.47 -1.77
N SER A 338 6.90 -38.69 -1.71
CA SER A 338 6.85 -37.22 -1.61
C SER A 338 6.21 -36.59 -2.86
N GLN A 339 6.52 -37.12 -4.05
CA GLN A 339 5.92 -36.65 -5.32
C GLN A 339 4.43 -37.01 -5.45
N ALA A 340 4.01 -38.13 -4.86
CA ALA A 340 2.61 -38.56 -4.89
C ALA A 340 1.73 -37.84 -3.86
N GLY A 341 2.32 -37.27 -2.80
CA GLY A 341 1.62 -36.61 -1.71
C GLY A 341 1.46 -35.10 -1.88
N ASP A 342 0.51 -34.50 -1.16
CA ASP A 342 0.42 -33.04 -1.03
C ASP A 342 1.56 -32.53 -0.14
N GLY A 343 2.53 -31.86 -0.76
CA GLY A 343 3.72 -31.31 -0.10
C GLY A 343 3.37 -30.27 0.98
N TYR A 344 4.29 -30.09 1.93
CA TYR A 344 4.12 -29.12 3.02
C TYR A 344 3.88 -27.68 2.50
N LEU A 345 4.48 -27.35 1.36
CA LEU A 345 4.40 -26.05 0.73
C LEU A 345 3.00 -25.73 0.20
N SER A 346 2.31 -26.69 -0.41
CA SER A 346 0.92 -26.54 -0.89
C SER A 346 -0.03 -26.15 0.26
N ARG A 347 0.11 -26.84 1.40
CA ARG A 347 -0.65 -26.54 2.63
C ARG A 347 -0.30 -25.18 3.21
N MET A 348 0.99 -24.83 3.23
CA MET A 348 1.45 -23.52 3.69
C MET A 348 0.89 -22.39 2.83
N CYS A 349 0.96 -22.50 1.50
CA CYS A 349 0.41 -21.52 0.56
C CYS A 349 -1.10 -21.37 0.75
N SER A 350 -1.84 -22.48 0.91
CA SER A 350 -3.28 -22.44 1.21
C SER A 350 -3.60 -21.72 2.52
N ALA A 351 -2.80 -21.94 3.57
CA ALA A 351 -2.97 -21.25 4.85
C ALA A 351 -2.60 -19.76 4.78
N LEU A 352 -1.60 -19.38 3.98
CA LEU A 352 -1.27 -17.98 3.70
C LEU A 352 -2.41 -17.31 2.93
N ASP A 353 -3.02 -17.99 1.98
CA ASP A 353 -4.18 -17.51 1.24
C ASP A 353 -5.39 -17.25 2.14
N ASP A 354 -5.69 -18.17 3.07
CA ASP A 354 -6.77 -17.97 4.04
C ASP A 354 -6.56 -16.74 4.93
N LEU A 355 -5.30 -16.39 5.21
CA LEU A 355 -4.94 -15.21 5.98
C LEU A 355 -4.99 -13.92 5.14
N LEU A 356 -4.46 -13.96 3.92
CA LEU A 356 -4.20 -12.76 3.12
C LEU A 356 -5.35 -12.41 2.17
N ASN A 357 -6.08 -13.39 1.63
CA ASN A 357 -7.15 -13.14 0.67
C ASN A 357 -8.22 -12.15 1.18
N PRO A 358 -8.69 -12.21 2.44
CA PRO A 358 -9.67 -11.25 2.94
C PRO A 358 -9.18 -9.80 2.89
N ILE A 359 -7.89 -9.57 3.06
CA ILE A 359 -7.29 -8.22 3.00
C ILE A 359 -7.07 -7.82 1.54
N ARG A 360 -6.54 -8.74 0.72
CA ARG A 360 -6.20 -8.49 -0.69
C ARG A 360 -7.41 -8.16 -1.56
N THR A 361 -8.60 -8.63 -1.20
CA THR A 361 -9.83 -8.28 -1.93
C THR A 361 -10.27 -6.83 -1.69
N HIS A 362 -9.90 -6.24 -0.54
CA HIS A 362 -10.37 -4.93 -0.10
C HIS A 362 -9.29 -3.84 -0.10
N LEU A 363 -8.02 -4.19 -0.23
CA LEU A 363 -6.93 -3.25 -0.48
C LEU A 363 -6.79 -2.96 -1.98
N SER A 364 -6.28 -1.78 -2.31
CA SER A 364 -5.84 -1.48 -3.66
C SER A 364 -4.69 -2.42 -4.11
N PRO A 365 -4.47 -2.59 -5.44
CA PRO A 365 -3.45 -3.48 -5.98
C PRO A 365 -2.05 -3.21 -5.44
N ARG A 366 -1.62 -1.94 -5.39
CA ARG A 366 -0.29 -1.56 -4.90
C ARG A 366 -0.10 -1.91 -3.42
N LEU A 367 -1.10 -1.60 -2.59
CA LEU A 367 -1.04 -1.88 -1.16
C LEU A 367 -1.12 -3.39 -0.88
N SER A 368 -1.96 -4.11 -1.63
CA SER A 368 -2.04 -5.58 -1.60
C SER A 368 -0.70 -6.23 -1.95
N ASP A 369 -0.04 -5.78 -3.02
CA ASP A 369 1.25 -6.30 -3.44
C ASP A 369 2.32 -6.08 -2.35
N ALA A 370 2.34 -4.91 -1.72
CA ALA A 370 3.25 -4.63 -0.60
C ALA A 370 3.03 -5.57 0.59
N VAL A 371 1.78 -5.81 1.01
CA VAL A 371 1.45 -6.77 2.08
C VAL A 371 1.85 -8.19 1.69
N MET A 372 1.60 -8.58 0.43
CA MET A 372 1.96 -9.90 -0.09
C MET A 372 3.49 -10.11 -0.08
N ILE A 373 4.25 -9.13 -0.57
CA ILE A 373 5.73 -9.17 -0.58
C ILE A 373 6.27 -9.29 0.85
N ALA A 374 5.72 -8.52 1.79
CA ALA A 374 6.14 -8.60 3.19
C ALA A 374 5.83 -9.97 3.82
N ALA A 375 4.63 -10.51 3.57
CA ALA A 375 4.23 -11.81 4.08
C ALA A 375 5.09 -12.95 3.49
N VAL A 376 5.25 -12.99 2.17
CA VAL A 376 6.08 -14.00 1.49
C VAL A 376 7.55 -13.86 1.88
N GLY A 377 8.07 -12.64 1.99
CA GLY A 377 9.44 -12.39 2.47
C GLY A 377 9.65 -12.87 3.90
N GLY A 378 8.64 -12.68 4.77
CA GLY A 378 8.63 -13.24 6.13
C GLY A 378 8.61 -14.76 6.16
N ALA A 379 7.81 -15.37 5.27
CA ALA A 379 7.75 -16.83 5.13
C ALA A 379 9.07 -17.40 4.60
N ALA A 380 9.65 -16.77 3.56
CA ALA A 380 10.92 -17.15 2.97
C ALA A 380 12.06 -17.17 4.00
N LYS A 381 12.17 -16.13 4.85
CA LYS A 381 13.16 -16.09 5.94
C LYS A 381 13.01 -17.25 6.93
N ARG A 382 11.76 -17.69 7.18
CA ARG A 382 11.49 -18.82 8.06
C ARG A 382 11.77 -20.17 7.41
N ILE A 383 11.47 -20.31 6.12
CA ILE A 383 11.86 -21.47 5.33
C ILE A 383 13.38 -21.59 5.29
N GLU A 384 14.13 -20.51 5.03
CA GLU A 384 15.60 -20.50 5.07
C GLU A 384 16.13 -20.96 6.43
N ALA A 385 15.57 -20.44 7.53
CA ALA A 385 15.95 -20.85 8.88
C ALA A 385 15.62 -22.33 9.19
N ALA A 386 14.64 -22.92 8.48
CA ALA A 386 14.33 -24.33 8.57
C ALA A 386 15.27 -25.20 7.73
N ILE A 387 15.58 -24.77 6.50
CA ILE A 387 16.57 -25.41 5.63
C ILE A 387 17.89 -25.61 6.37
N ARG A 388 18.35 -24.59 7.12
CA ARG A 388 19.59 -24.65 7.92
C ARG A 388 19.64 -25.77 8.97
N LYS A 389 18.50 -26.40 9.30
CA LYS A 389 18.41 -27.49 10.29
C LYS A 389 18.18 -28.86 9.64
N CYS A 390 18.03 -28.91 8.32
CA CYS A 390 17.80 -30.15 7.57
C CYS A 390 19.13 -30.74 7.09
N GLN A 391 19.13 -32.04 6.86
CA GLN A 391 20.16 -32.72 6.06
C GLN A 391 19.62 -32.95 4.65
N PHE A 392 20.53 -32.97 3.67
CA PHE A 392 20.17 -33.07 2.26
C PHE A 392 20.91 -34.22 1.58
N THR A 393 20.15 -35.01 0.85
CA THR A 393 20.64 -35.91 -0.20
C THR A 393 20.58 -35.21 -1.56
N ALA A 394 21.14 -35.83 -2.61
CA ALA A 394 21.00 -35.32 -3.97
C ALA A 394 19.52 -35.22 -4.40
N LEU A 395 18.71 -36.24 -4.11
CA LEU A 395 17.26 -36.23 -4.37
C LEU A 395 16.52 -35.17 -3.52
N GLY A 396 16.94 -35.00 -2.27
CA GLY A 396 16.46 -33.92 -1.40
C GLY A 396 16.72 -32.53 -1.96
N SER A 397 17.91 -32.30 -2.52
CA SER A 397 18.23 -31.02 -3.17
C SER A 397 17.37 -30.73 -4.40
N LEU A 398 17.01 -31.76 -5.16
CA LEU A 398 16.09 -31.65 -6.30
C LEU A 398 14.66 -31.34 -5.82
N SER A 399 14.22 -31.97 -4.73
CA SER A 399 12.92 -31.66 -4.10
C SER A 399 12.87 -30.21 -3.61
N LEU A 400 13.94 -29.72 -2.99
CA LEU A 400 14.04 -28.32 -2.56
C LEU A 400 13.90 -27.35 -3.75
N ASP A 401 14.49 -27.66 -4.90
CA ASP A 401 14.36 -26.82 -6.10
C ASP A 401 12.93 -26.78 -6.63
N ALA A 402 12.23 -27.91 -6.62
CA ALA A 402 10.82 -27.97 -6.97
C ALA A 402 9.98 -27.11 -6.02
N ASP A 403 10.21 -27.22 -4.70
CA ASP A 403 9.50 -26.43 -3.68
C ASP A 403 9.77 -24.92 -3.84
N VAL A 404 11.03 -24.51 -4.02
CA VAL A 404 11.37 -23.09 -4.21
C VAL A 404 10.72 -22.52 -5.48
N ARG A 405 10.69 -23.29 -6.58
CA ARG A 405 9.99 -22.88 -7.81
C ARG A 405 8.49 -22.79 -7.62
N GLN A 406 7.87 -23.73 -6.92
CA GLN A 406 6.44 -23.68 -6.60
C GLN A 406 6.13 -22.44 -5.74
N PHE A 407 6.98 -22.11 -4.78
CA PHE A 407 6.80 -20.94 -3.92
C PHE A 407 6.92 -19.61 -4.70
N ILE A 408 7.87 -19.55 -5.64
CA ILE A 408 8.02 -18.40 -6.56
C ILE A 408 6.80 -18.28 -7.48
N ALA A 409 6.33 -19.39 -8.06
CA ALA A 409 5.15 -19.42 -8.92
C ALA A 409 3.90 -18.94 -8.17
N TYR A 410 3.66 -19.47 -6.97
CA TYR A 410 2.59 -19.02 -6.07
C TYR A 410 2.66 -17.51 -5.82
N THR A 411 3.84 -16.98 -5.55
CA THR A 411 4.02 -15.54 -5.27
C THR A 411 3.64 -14.70 -6.49
N LYS A 412 4.09 -15.10 -7.69
CA LYS A 412 3.81 -14.38 -8.94
C LYS A 412 2.33 -14.38 -9.31
N GLU A 413 1.65 -15.51 -9.14
CA GLU A 413 0.21 -15.63 -9.42
C GLU A 413 -0.62 -14.66 -8.57
N ARG A 414 -0.12 -14.29 -7.39
CA ARG A 414 -0.82 -13.45 -6.42
C ARG A 414 -0.43 -11.97 -6.46
N LEU A 415 0.57 -11.59 -7.22
CA LEU A 415 0.92 -10.19 -7.40
C LEU A 415 0.14 -9.60 -8.57
N ALA A 416 -0.45 -8.43 -8.37
CA ALA A 416 -1.25 -7.75 -9.38
C ALA A 416 -0.38 -6.95 -10.37
N SER A 417 0.72 -6.37 -9.88
CA SER A 417 1.57 -5.49 -10.68
C SER A 417 2.42 -6.28 -11.68
N PRO A 418 2.48 -5.85 -12.96
CA PRO A 418 3.23 -6.55 -14.01
C PRO A 418 4.75 -6.53 -13.75
N GLU A 419 5.24 -5.58 -12.95
CA GLU A 419 6.64 -5.46 -12.55
C GLU A 419 7.17 -6.73 -11.89
N TYR A 420 6.31 -7.46 -11.17
CA TYR A 420 6.67 -8.68 -10.44
C TYR A 420 6.48 -9.97 -11.25
N SER A 421 6.00 -9.88 -12.49
CA SER A 421 5.86 -11.05 -13.38
C SER A 421 7.23 -11.65 -13.73
N SER A 422 8.27 -10.81 -13.79
CA SER A 422 9.65 -11.24 -14.04
C SER A 422 10.33 -11.74 -12.76
N ASN A 423 11.24 -12.73 -12.86
CA ASN A 423 12.05 -13.15 -11.71
C ASN A 423 12.91 -11.99 -11.19
N SER A 424 13.46 -11.18 -12.09
CA SER A 424 14.30 -10.03 -11.72
C SER A 424 13.55 -9.03 -10.86
N GLY A 425 12.33 -8.64 -11.27
CA GLY A 425 11.51 -7.69 -10.52
C GLY A 425 11.11 -8.23 -9.14
N LEU A 426 10.74 -9.52 -9.07
CA LEU A 426 10.42 -10.17 -7.80
C LEU A 426 11.63 -10.24 -6.86
N TYR A 427 12.82 -10.55 -7.38
CA TYR A 427 14.04 -10.66 -6.57
C TYR A 427 14.51 -9.30 -6.05
N THR A 428 14.35 -8.22 -6.82
CA THR A 428 14.61 -6.86 -6.34
C THR A 428 13.62 -6.43 -5.27
N ALA A 429 12.35 -6.81 -5.39
CA ALA A 429 11.31 -6.45 -4.43
C ALA A 429 11.34 -7.33 -3.16
N CYS A 430 11.75 -8.59 -3.27
CA CYS A 430 11.76 -9.56 -2.18
C CYS A 430 13.10 -10.33 -2.12
N LEU A 431 14.11 -9.68 -1.52
CA LEU A 431 15.44 -10.27 -1.31
C LEU A 431 15.42 -11.66 -0.65
N PRO A 432 14.55 -11.96 0.34
CA PRO A 432 14.50 -13.31 0.92
C PRO A 432 14.17 -14.42 -0.07
N ILE A 433 13.34 -14.15 -1.09
CA ILE A 433 13.04 -15.14 -2.13
C ILE A 433 14.24 -15.31 -3.07
N ALA A 434 14.92 -14.21 -3.40
CA ALA A 434 16.14 -14.26 -4.20
C ALA A 434 17.20 -15.14 -3.53
N ARG A 435 17.39 -14.98 -2.22
CA ARG A 435 18.27 -15.82 -1.39
C ARG A 435 17.85 -17.29 -1.40
N LEU A 436 16.56 -17.60 -1.24
CA LEU A 436 16.08 -19.00 -1.36
C LEU A 436 16.37 -19.61 -2.74
N SER A 437 16.20 -18.84 -3.81
CA SER A 437 16.52 -19.30 -5.17
C SER A 437 18.02 -19.58 -5.33
N GLN A 438 18.89 -18.76 -4.74
CA GLN A 438 20.33 -18.98 -4.74
C GLN A 438 20.74 -20.20 -3.90
N ILE A 439 20.10 -20.39 -2.74
CA ILE A 439 20.30 -21.58 -1.91
C ILE A 439 19.91 -22.83 -2.69
N SER A 440 18.76 -22.83 -3.35
CA SER A 440 18.34 -23.95 -4.21
C SER A 440 19.37 -24.26 -5.29
N MET A 441 19.86 -23.24 -5.99
CA MET A 441 20.88 -23.38 -7.03
C MET A 441 22.20 -23.95 -6.48
N LEU A 442 22.62 -23.50 -5.30
CA LEU A 442 23.83 -23.98 -4.62
C LEU A 442 23.69 -25.44 -4.17
N MET A 443 22.51 -25.80 -3.65
CA MET A 443 22.26 -27.14 -3.13
C MET A 443 22.15 -28.19 -4.24
N ASN A 444 21.83 -27.79 -5.48
CA ASN A 444 21.65 -28.69 -6.63
C ASN A 444 22.94 -28.87 -7.47
N VAL A 445 24.09 -28.49 -6.93
CA VAL A 445 25.39 -28.69 -7.58
C VAL A 445 25.81 -30.16 -7.46
N ALA A 446 26.37 -30.73 -8.54
CA ALA A 446 26.87 -32.10 -8.56
C ALA A 446 28.25 -32.21 -7.89
N ASP A 447 29.18 -31.31 -8.24
CA ASP A 447 30.55 -31.33 -7.76
C ASP A 447 30.96 -29.98 -7.14
N LEU A 448 31.75 -30.02 -6.07
CA LEU A 448 32.16 -28.81 -5.34
C LEU A 448 32.95 -27.80 -6.22
N ASP A 449 33.61 -28.27 -7.27
CA ASP A 449 34.39 -27.43 -8.19
C ASP A 449 33.49 -26.46 -8.99
N ASP A 450 32.23 -26.83 -9.26
CA ASP A 450 31.28 -26.01 -10.02
C ASP A 450 30.72 -24.83 -9.19
N VAL A 451 30.83 -24.88 -7.86
CA VAL A 451 30.29 -23.86 -6.96
C VAL A 451 30.91 -22.49 -7.23
N ALA A 452 32.24 -22.44 -7.37
CA ALA A 452 32.96 -21.19 -7.62
C ALA A 452 32.55 -20.56 -8.96
N ASP A 453 32.29 -21.40 -9.97
CA ASP A 453 31.86 -20.96 -11.29
C ASP A 453 30.43 -20.42 -11.30
N ILE A 454 29.52 -21.04 -10.55
CA ILE A 454 28.14 -20.55 -10.38
C ILE A 454 28.14 -19.19 -9.68
N MET A 455 28.88 -19.05 -8.57
CA MET A 455 28.99 -17.79 -7.82
C MET A 455 29.60 -16.69 -8.70
N ARG A 456 30.62 -17.01 -9.49
CA ARG A 456 31.25 -16.06 -10.43
C ARG A 456 30.32 -15.66 -11.58
N ARG A 457 29.54 -16.59 -12.12
CA ARG A 457 28.58 -16.32 -13.21
C ARG A 457 27.41 -15.45 -12.74
N ALA A 458 27.02 -15.57 -11.49
CA ALA A 458 25.93 -14.80 -10.89
C ALA A 458 26.36 -13.43 -10.31
N LYS A 459 27.60 -12.99 -10.59
CA LYS A 459 28.17 -11.74 -10.04
C LYS A 459 27.25 -10.54 -10.31
N GLY A 460 26.85 -9.84 -9.25
CA GLY A 460 25.90 -8.71 -9.28
C GLY A 460 24.46 -9.08 -8.90
N SER A 461 24.10 -10.36 -8.95
CA SER A 461 22.79 -10.89 -8.54
C SER A 461 22.87 -11.85 -7.35
N TRP A 462 24.08 -12.25 -6.96
CA TRP A 462 24.37 -13.17 -5.85
C TRP A 462 24.47 -12.40 -4.53
N ASP A 463 23.63 -12.76 -3.56
CA ASP A 463 23.49 -12.08 -2.25
C ASP A 463 23.91 -13.00 -1.08
N LEU A 464 24.21 -14.27 -1.36
CA LEU A 464 24.74 -15.20 -0.36
C LEU A 464 26.23 -14.94 -0.10
N HIS A 465 26.56 -14.74 1.18
CA HIS A 465 27.95 -14.64 1.62
C HIS A 465 28.68 -15.99 1.50
N ALA A 466 30.01 -15.96 1.40
CA ALA A 466 30.82 -17.17 1.27
C ALA A 466 30.65 -18.11 2.48
N GLU A 467 30.58 -17.57 3.71
CA GLU A 467 30.34 -18.35 4.93
C GLU A 467 28.94 -18.97 4.99
N ASP A 468 27.91 -18.24 4.54
CA ASP A 468 26.56 -18.80 4.41
C ASP A 468 26.58 -19.95 3.39
N SER A 469 27.28 -19.79 2.27
CA SER A 469 27.41 -20.82 1.23
C SER A 469 28.12 -22.07 1.76
N LYS A 470 29.21 -21.93 2.54
CA LYS A 470 29.86 -23.05 3.26
C LYS A 470 28.86 -23.75 4.19
N THR A 471 28.07 -22.98 4.92
CA THR A 471 27.11 -23.52 5.89
C THR A 471 26.06 -24.39 5.20
N PHE A 472 25.49 -23.94 4.08
CA PHE A 472 24.51 -24.72 3.32
C PHE A 472 25.13 -25.95 2.65
N LEU A 473 26.32 -25.84 2.05
CA LEU A 473 27.01 -26.98 1.44
C LEU A 473 27.36 -28.07 2.46
N ASN A 474 27.65 -27.71 3.71
CA ASN A 474 27.88 -28.69 4.78
C ASN A 474 26.62 -29.45 5.20
N LEU A 475 25.42 -29.07 4.73
CA LEU A 475 24.19 -29.80 4.98
C LEU A 475 23.99 -30.98 4.01
N ARG A 476 24.76 -31.03 2.92
CA ARG A 476 24.77 -32.15 1.96
C ARG A 476 25.57 -33.32 2.54
N VAL A 477 24.93 -34.48 2.66
CA VAL A 477 25.53 -35.68 3.27
C VAL A 477 26.67 -36.28 2.43
N ASP A 478 26.66 -36.02 1.12
CA ASP A 478 27.63 -36.49 0.15
C ASP A 478 28.88 -35.61 0.04
N PHE A 479 28.87 -34.40 0.62
CA PHE A 479 30.01 -33.50 0.61
C PHE A 479 30.84 -33.60 1.90
N GLU A 480 32.15 -33.88 1.74
CA GLU A 480 33.08 -33.87 2.86
C GLU A 480 33.35 -32.44 3.35
N SER A 481 33.08 -32.17 4.63
CA SER A 481 33.25 -30.83 5.23
C SER A 481 34.67 -30.26 5.08
N LYS A 482 35.70 -31.10 5.00
CA LYS A 482 37.08 -30.65 4.77
C LYS A 482 37.27 -30.04 3.38
N LYS A 483 36.64 -30.63 2.36
CA LYS A 483 36.72 -30.16 0.96
C LYS A 483 35.92 -28.88 0.77
N VAL A 484 34.73 -28.80 1.34
CA VAL A 484 33.90 -27.57 1.35
C VAL A 484 34.65 -26.39 1.95
N ASN A 485 35.29 -26.60 3.11
CA ASN A 485 36.06 -25.54 3.78
C ASN A 485 37.35 -25.15 3.05
N ALA A 486 37.92 -26.03 2.21
CA ALA A 486 39.11 -25.73 1.42
C ALA A 486 38.79 -24.94 0.15
N LEU A 487 37.67 -25.27 -0.52
CA LEU A 487 37.28 -24.68 -1.80
C LEU A 487 36.97 -23.18 -1.68
N LEU A 488 36.26 -22.79 -0.63
CA LEU A 488 35.83 -21.40 -0.41
C LEU A 488 36.84 -20.58 0.42
N ARG A 489 38.07 -21.07 0.64
CA ARG A 489 39.21 -20.27 1.15
C ARG A 489 40.02 -19.61 0.04
N LEU A 490 39.99 -20.18 -1.16
CA LEU A 490 40.72 -19.66 -2.32
C LEU A 490 40.03 -18.45 -2.98
N GLY A 491 38.80 -18.12 -2.56
CA GLY A 491 38.04 -17.00 -3.09
C GLY A 491 38.23 -15.68 -2.34
N ASP A 492 38.60 -15.69 -1.05
CA ASP A 492 38.65 -14.48 -0.21
C ASP A 492 39.74 -13.48 -0.65
N ASP A 493 40.72 -13.92 -1.45
CA ASP A 493 41.77 -13.03 -1.99
C ASP A 493 41.32 -12.26 -3.25
N HIS A 494 40.13 -12.53 -3.81
CA HIS A 494 39.66 -11.88 -5.04
C HIS A 494 38.15 -11.58 -5.15
N PHE A 495 37.38 -11.68 -4.05
CA PHE A 495 35.98 -11.25 -4.03
C PHE A 495 35.78 -9.76 -3.73
#